data_AF-A0A8T4EMS0-F1
#
_entry.id   AF-A0A8T4EMS0-F1
#
_cell.length_a   1.000
_cell.length_b   1.000
_cell.length_c   1.000
_cell.angle_alpha   90.00
_cell.angle_beta   90.00
_cell.angle_gamma   90.00
#
_symmetry.space_group_name_H-M   'P 1'
#
loop_
_entity.id
_entity.type
_entity.pdbx_description
1 polymer ?
#
loop_
_entity_poly.entity_id
_entity_poly.type
_entity_poly.pdbx_seq_one_letter_code
_entity_poly.pdbx_strand_id
1 'polypeptide(L)'
;MKSLPKKYLATRERKEMWKDAKRIIEKVDKSLNLSEIHVVGSFVSKKKKPQDIDFAIVTKVKSKKSNPAYPVDLIILPENEDIKEYLDFLKKYMKKKYGKDVKPVKLK
;
A
#
# COMPACT_ATOMS: atom_id res chain seq x y z
N MET A 1 -14.87 2.76 -6.35
CA MET A 1 -13.67 3.61 -6.53
C MET A 1 -13.61 4.18 -7.95
N LYS A 2 -13.27 5.47 -8.15
CA LYS A 2 -13.08 6.06 -9.50
C LYS A 2 -11.87 5.44 -10.20
N SER A 3 -11.84 5.47 -11.54
CA SER A 3 -10.67 5.05 -12.31
C SER A 3 -9.56 6.09 -12.24
N LEU A 4 -8.30 5.63 -12.27
CA LEU A 4 -7.14 6.50 -12.35
C LEU A 4 -7.07 7.16 -13.76
N PRO A 5 -6.66 8.44 -13.88
CA PRO A 5 -6.47 9.07 -15.19
C PRO A 5 -5.55 8.25 -16.11
N LYS A 6 -5.93 8.16 -17.40
CA LYS A 6 -5.22 7.34 -18.41
C LYS A 6 -3.71 7.61 -18.49
N LYS A 7 -3.28 8.86 -18.24
CA LYS A 7 -1.86 9.26 -18.22
C LYS A 7 -1.01 8.46 -17.21
N TYR A 8 -1.60 8.00 -16.11
CA TYR A 8 -0.91 7.17 -15.11
C TYR A 8 -1.03 5.67 -15.40
N LEU A 9 -1.80 5.28 -16.42
CA LEU A 9 -2.02 3.89 -16.86
C LEU A 9 -1.44 3.67 -18.27
N ALA A 10 -0.33 4.34 -18.57
CA ALA A 10 0.24 4.39 -19.92
C ALA A 10 0.80 3.05 -20.41
N THR A 11 1.27 2.18 -19.52
CA THR A 11 1.86 0.88 -19.86
C THR A 11 0.96 -0.28 -19.45
N ARG A 12 1.15 -1.45 -20.08
CA ARG A 12 0.46 -2.69 -19.71
C ARG A 12 0.72 -3.06 -18.25
N GLU A 13 1.98 -3.03 -17.84
CA GLU A 13 2.40 -3.28 -16.46
C GLU A 13 1.65 -2.40 -15.45
N ARG A 14 1.57 -1.08 -15.70
CA ARG A 14 0.86 -0.16 -14.80
C ARG A 14 -0.65 -0.41 -14.76
N LYS A 15 -1.25 -0.86 -15.87
CA LYS A 15 -2.66 -1.27 -15.90
C LYS A 15 -2.89 -2.53 -15.07
N GLU A 16 -1.99 -3.50 -15.16
CA GLU A 16 -2.04 -4.74 -14.36
C GLU A 16 -1.85 -4.45 -12.87
N MET A 17 -0.81 -3.69 -12.49
CA MET A 17 -0.60 -3.23 -11.11
C MET A 17 -1.84 -2.52 -10.55
N TRP A 18 -2.44 -1.60 -11.32
CA TRP A 18 -3.64 -0.89 -10.89
C TRP A 18 -4.85 -1.82 -10.73
N LYS A 19 -5.01 -2.80 -11.62
CA LYS A 19 -6.12 -3.76 -11.57
C LYS A 19 -6.09 -4.56 -10.27
N ASP A 20 -4.91 -5.04 -9.87
CA ASP A 20 -4.78 -5.84 -8.66
C ASP A 20 -4.85 -4.99 -7.39
N ALA A 21 -4.19 -3.82 -7.38
CA ALA A 21 -4.33 -2.86 -6.28
C ALA A 21 -5.79 -2.44 -6.06
N LYS A 22 -6.52 -2.13 -7.15
CA LYS A 22 -7.94 -1.76 -7.07
C LYS A 22 -8.78 -2.87 -6.42
N ARG A 23 -8.55 -4.14 -6.80
CA ARG A 23 -9.27 -5.28 -6.21
C ARG A 23 -9.01 -5.41 -4.71
N ILE A 24 -7.76 -5.21 -4.27
CA ILE A 24 -7.39 -5.26 -2.86
C ILE A 24 -8.07 -4.12 -2.10
N ILE A 25 -7.93 -2.88 -2.58
CA ILE A 25 -8.52 -1.71 -1.91
C ILE A 25 -10.05 -1.78 -1.87
N GLU A 26 -10.72 -2.30 -2.90
CA GLU A 26 -12.17 -2.50 -2.86
C GLU A 26 -12.62 -3.53 -1.80
N LYS A 27 -11.78 -4.53 -1.48
CA LYS A 27 -12.04 -5.43 -0.35
C LYS A 27 -11.82 -4.73 0.99
N VAL A 28 -10.73 -3.96 1.11
CA VAL A 28 -10.43 -3.17 2.31
C VAL A 28 -11.54 -2.17 2.60
N ASP A 29 -12.06 -1.50 1.56
CA ASP A 29 -13.11 -0.50 1.67
C ASP A 29 -14.40 -1.08 2.26
N LYS A 30 -14.81 -2.26 1.79
CA LYS A 30 -15.98 -2.98 2.34
C LYS A 30 -15.84 -3.28 3.82
N SER A 31 -14.63 -3.53 4.31
CA SER A 31 -14.37 -3.89 5.72
C SER A 31 -14.17 -2.67 6.62
N LEU A 32 -13.51 -1.62 6.13
CA LEU A 32 -13.07 -0.48 6.95
C LEU A 32 -13.86 0.81 6.71
N ASN A 33 -14.81 0.82 5.76
CA ASN A 33 -15.65 1.97 5.42
C ASN A 33 -14.84 3.25 5.23
N LEU A 34 -14.01 3.27 4.18
CA LEU A 34 -13.03 4.34 3.96
C LEU A 34 -13.75 5.63 3.57
N SER A 35 -13.35 6.76 4.14
CA SER A 35 -13.89 8.07 3.77
C SER A 35 -13.16 8.67 2.58
N GLU A 36 -11.84 8.46 2.48
CA GLU A 36 -11.02 8.98 1.38
C GLU A 36 -9.93 7.98 0.99
N ILE A 37 -9.59 7.98 -0.30
CA ILE A 37 -8.55 7.14 -0.88
C ILE A 37 -7.78 7.99 -1.90
N HIS A 38 -6.49 8.19 -1.64
CA HIS A 38 -5.59 8.95 -2.48
C HIS A 38 -4.48 8.04 -2.98
N VAL A 39 -4.22 8.02 -4.29
CA VAL A 39 -3.05 7.33 -4.85
C VAL A 39 -1.88 8.29 -4.79
N VAL A 40 -0.80 7.88 -4.14
CA VAL A 40 0.36 8.73 -3.88
C VAL A 40 1.64 8.06 -4.36
N GLY A 41 2.78 8.69 -4.04
CA GLY A 41 4.09 8.10 -4.25
C GLY A 41 4.49 7.94 -5.72
N SER A 42 5.35 6.97 -5.96
CA SER A 42 6.07 6.88 -7.24
C SER A 42 5.17 6.51 -8.41
N PHE A 43 4.03 5.86 -8.13
CA PHE A 43 3.05 5.49 -9.14
C PHE A 43 2.45 6.73 -9.82
N VAL A 44 2.10 7.79 -9.11
CA VAL A 44 1.54 9.01 -9.75
C VAL A 44 2.60 10.01 -10.24
N SER A 45 3.87 9.61 -10.26
CA SER A 45 5.01 10.43 -10.69
C SER A 45 5.43 10.19 -12.15
N LYS A 46 6.52 10.83 -12.59
CA LYS A 46 7.18 10.58 -13.89
C LYS A 46 8.04 9.29 -13.91
N LYS A 47 8.12 8.52 -12.81
CA LYS A 47 8.91 7.28 -12.74
C LYS A 47 8.37 6.24 -13.74
N LYS A 48 9.22 5.80 -14.66
CA LYS A 48 8.85 4.84 -15.74
C LYS A 48 8.38 3.50 -15.18
N LYS A 49 9.08 2.98 -14.17
CA LYS A 49 8.83 1.68 -13.53
C LYS A 49 8.62 1.87 -12.02
N PRO A 50 7.40 2.19 -11.56
CA PRO A 50 7.08 2.14 -10.14
C PRO A 50 7.19 0.68 -9.66
N GLN A 51 7.58 0.48 -8.40
CA GLN A 51 7.73 -0.86 -7.82
C GLN A 51 6.44 -1.32 -7.12
N ASP A 52 5.64 -0.36 -6.68
CA ASP A 52 4.44 -0.50 -5.87
C ASP A 52 3.43 0.62 -6.18
N ILE A 53 2.25 0.53 -5.57
CA ILE A 53 1.24 1.58 -5.58
C ILE A 53 0.96 1.98 -4.14
N ASP A 54 1.34 3.20 -3.80
CA ASP A 54 1.10 3.78 -2.48
C ASP A 54 -0.32 4.37 -2.39
N PHE A 55 -0.99 4.11 -1.28
CA PHE A 55 -2.29 4.71 -0.97
C PHE A 55 -2.23 5.47 0.35
N ALA A 56 -2.70 6.72 0.35
CA ALA A 56 -3.07 7.41 1.58
C ALA A 56 -4.58 7.25 1.78
N ILE A 57 -4.97 6.57 2.85
CA ILE A 57 -6.35 6.16 3.13
C ILE A 57 -6.82 6.81 4.42
N VAL A 58 -8.02 7.40 4.38
CA VAL A 58 -8.70 7.92 5.57
C VAL A 58 -9.84 6.98 5.92
N THR A 59 -9.86 6.47 7.13
CA THR A 59 -10.93 5.60 7.66
C THR A 59 -11.55 6.23 8.90
N LYS A 60 -12.86 6.01 9.09
CA LYS A 60 -13.58 6.49 10.26
C LYS A 60 -13.38 5.52 11.43
N VAL A 61 -12.53 5.88 12.38
CA VAL A 61 -12.41 5.16 13.65
C VAL A 61 -13.45 5.73 14.63
N LYS A 62 -14.25 4.86 15.27
CA LYS A 62 -15.29 5.28 16.22
C LYS A 62 -14.64 5.93 17.47
N SER A 63 -14.66 7.27 17.53
CA SER A 63 -14.23 8.15 18.65
C SER A 63 -12.71 8.19 18.90
N LYS A 64 -12.05 9.31 19.19
CA LYS A 64 -12.40 10.42 20.11
C LYS A 64 -12.18 11.79 19.48
N LYS A 65 -13.05 12.75 19.82
CA LYS A 65 -12.86 14.19 19.58
C LYS A 65 -11.62 14.65 20.35
N SER A 66 -10.44 14.66 19.72
CA SER A 66 -9.20 15.41 20.07
C SER A 66 -7.86 14.65 19.92
N ASN A 67 -7.84 13.35 19.65
CA ASN A 67 -6.55 12.65 19.55
C ASN A 67 -5.79 13.02 18.26
N PRO A 68 -4.44 13.16 18.30
CA PRO A 68 -3.62 13.26 17.11
C PRO A 68 -3.89 12.07 16.17
N ALA A 69 -3.99 12.35 14.87
CA ALA A 69 -4.05 11.31 13.85
C ALA A 69 -2.66 10.71 13.66
N TYR A 70 -2.44 9.50 14.15
CA TYR A 70 -1.20 8.77 13.93
C TYR A 70 -1.28 8.01 12.60
N PRO A 71 -0.41 8.31 11.62
CA PRO A 71 -0.38 7.56 10.38
C PRO A 71 0.14 6.14 10.64
N VAL A 72 -0.49 5.17 9.98
CA VAL A 72 -0.03 3.79 9.97
C VAL A 72 0.48 3.49 8.57
N ASP A 73 1.74 3.07 8.47
CA ASP A 73 2.28 2.52 7.24
C ASP A 73 1.81 1.06 7.10
N LEU A 74 1.13 0.75 6.00
CA LEU A 74 0.47 -0.54 5.79
C LEU A 74 0.83 -1.10 4.43
N ILE A 75 1.45 -2.28 4.44
CA ILE A 75 1.74 -3.05 3.23
C ILE A 75 0.74 -4.21 3.17
N ILE A 76 -0.09 -4.22 2.13
CA ILE A 76 -1.03 -5.32 1.85
C ILE A 76 -0.57 -6.00 0.57
N LEU A 77 -0.30 -7.31 0.66
CA LEU A 77 0.16 -8.12 -0.45
C LEU A 77 -0.87 -9.21 -0.74
N PRO A 78 -1.08 -9.58 -2.01
CA PRO A 78 -1.79 -10.81 -2.34
C PRO A 78 -0.96 -12.01 -1.84
N GLU A 79 -1.64 -13.03 -1.33
CA GLU A 79 -0.98 -14.31 -1.03
C GLU A 79 -0.71 -15.03 -2.34
N ASN A 80 0.58 -15.23 -2.64
CA ASN A 80 1.08 -15.95 -3.80
C ASN A 80 2.43 -16.60 -3.48
N GLU A 81 3.02 -17.30 -4.45
CA GLU A 81 4.31 -17.99 -4.30
C GLU A 81 5.48 -17.05 -3.94
N ASP A 82 5.40 -15.78 -4.35
CA ASP A 82 6.45 -14.78 -4.14
C ASP A 82 6.47 -14.19 -2.71
N ILE A 83 5.46 -14.48 -1.88
CA ILE A 83 5.29 -13.83 -0.58
C ILE A 83 6.53 -14.01 0.33
N LYS A 84 7.17 -15.17 0.26
CA LYS A 84 8.36 -15.49 1.06
C LYS A 84 9.53 -14.58 0.68
N GLU A 85 9.74 -14.38 -0.62
CA GLU A 85 10.81 -13.53 -1.13
C GLU A 85 10.58 -12.07 -0.75
N TYR A 86 9.33 -11.61 -0.81
CA TYR A 86 8.98 -10.26 -0.41
C TYR A 86 9.17 -10.03 1.09
N LEU A 87 8.79 -10.99 1.94
CA LEU A 87 9.02 -10.90 3.40
C LEU A 87 10.52 -10.88 3.74
N ASP A 88 11.33 -11.66 3.03
CA ASP A 88 12.79 -11.62 3.16
C ASP A 88 13.38 -10.29 2.68
N PHE A 89 12.83 -9.72 1.61
CA PHE A 89 13.18 -8.37 1.17
C PHE A 89 12.87 -7.33 2.26
N LEU A 90 11.67 -7.35 2.85
CA LEU A 90 11.30 -6.44 3.94
C LEU A 90 12.25 -6.55 5.12
N LYS A 91 12.64 -7.77 5.51
CA LYS A 91 13.63 -8.01 6.56
C LYS A 91 14.98 -7.38 6.24
N LYS A 92 15.47 -7.54 5.00
CA LYS A 92 16.73 -6.90 4.54
C LYS A 92 16.61 -5.37 4.49
N TYR A 93 15.47 -4.86 4.03
CA TYR A 93 15.18 -3.44 3.96
C TYR A 93 15.16 -2.80 5.36
N MET A 94 14.46 -3.40 6.33
CA MET A 94 14.40 -2.93 7.71
C MET A 94 15.80 -2.89 8.34
N LYS A 95 16.61 -3.94 8.13
CA LYS A 95 17.99 -3.97 8.63
C LYS A 95 18.84 -2.83 8.06
N LYS A 96 18.69 -2.55 6.76
CA LYS A 96 19.41 -1.47 6.09
C LYS A 96 18.97 -0.09 6.58
N LYS A 97 17.67 0.11 6.82
CA LYS A 97 17.09 1.40 7.17
C LYS A 97 17.16 1.73 8.66
N TYR A 98 17.01 0.73 9.52
CA TYR A 98 16.83 0.92 10.97
C TYR A 98 17.89 0.21 11.83
N GLY A 99 18.82 -0.55 11.22
CA GLY A 99 19.91 -1.22 11.93
C GLY A 99 19.76 -2.74 12.02
N LYS A 100 20.89 -3.42 12.27
CA LYS A 100 21.04 -4.89 12.18
C LYS A 100 20.14 -5.69 13.13
N ASP A 101 19.75 -5.10 14.24
CA ASP A 101 18.99 -5.76 15.31
C ASP A 101 17.47 -5.70 15.09
N VAL A 102 17.02 -4.91 14.10
CA VAL A 102 15.60 -4.77 13.77
C VAL A 102 15.13 -5.95 12.94
N LYS A 103 14.03 -6.57 13.38
CA LYS A 103 13.37 -7.69 12.68
C LYS A 103 11.85 -7.46 12.64
N PRO A 104 11.17 -7.92 11.58
CA PRO A 104 9.70 -7.97 11.58
C PRO A 104 9.19 -8.80 12.76
N VAL A 105 8.14 -8.33 13.43
CA VAL A 105 7.44 -9.07 14.49
C VAL A 105 6.23 -9.77 13.87
N LYS A 106 6.17 -11.09 13.97
CA LYS A 106 5.02 -11.88 13.50
C LYS A 106 3.93 -11.85 14.57
N LEU A 107 2.77 -11.28 14.23
CA LEU A 107 1.63 -11.16 15.14
C LEU A 107 0.56 -12.25 14.94
N LYS A 108 0.64 -13.00 13.83
CA LYS A 108 -0.21 -14.14 13.50
C LYS A 108 0.54 -15.06 12.55
#